data_AF-A0A2E4NBV1-F1
#
_entry.id   AF-A0A2E4NBV1-F1
#
_cell.length_a   1.000
_cell.length_b   1.000
_cell.length_c   1.000
_cell.angle_alpha   90.00
_cell.angle_beta   90.00
_cell.angle_gamma   90.00
#
_symmetry.space_group_name_H-M   'P 1'
#
loop_
_entity.id
_entity.type
_entity.pdbx_description
1 polymer ?
#
loop_
_entity_poly.entity_id
_entity_poly.type
_entity_poly.pdbx_seq_one_letter_code
_entity_poly.pdbx_strand_id
1 'polypeptide(L)'
;MVDAVGQKGLELDVLEGKFAFKEGLLRLRETRTYGSSIGITMEGTVDHDKDVVVLGGTIVPAYTINRILGKIPLLGQILTGGDNEGMFAANYSLEGPVSNPEVSVNPLSALAPGFLRKFFGVLTGKTRDPKAAEISKPSETTQPAQP
;
A
#
# COMPACT_ATOMS: atom_id res chain seq x y z
N MET A 1 -11.68 15.00 -0.88
CA MET A 1 -10.31 15.53 -0.90
C MET A 1 -9.40 14.32 -0.81
N VAL A 2 -8.84 13.91 -1.95
CA VAL A 2 -7.95 12.75 -2.06
C VAL A 2 -6.56 13.34 -2.29
N ASP A 3 -5.92 13.76 -1.20
CA ASP A 3 -4.54 14.22 -1.25
C ASP A 3 -3.63 13.02 -1.00
N ALA A 4 -3.55 12.17 -2.02
CA ALA A 4 -2.48 11.22 -2.15
C ALA A 4 -1.70 11.63 -3.38
N VAL A 5 -0.49 12.18 -3.18
CA VAL A 5 0.46 12.60 -4.23
C VAL A 5 0.16 13.98 -4.85
N GLY A 6 -0.04 14.99 -4.00
CA GLY A 6 -0.10 16.40 -4.42
C GLY A 6 0.96 17.24 -3.71
N GLN A 7 2.11 17.46 -4.37
CA GLN A 7 3.21 18.40 -4.06
C GLN A 7 3.83 18.45 -2.64
N LYS A 8 3.24 17.81 -1.64
CA LYS A 8 3.88 17.48 -0.36
C LYS A 8 4.40 16.05 -0.49
N GLY A 9 5.72 15.87 -0.40
CA GLY A 9 6.35 14.55 -0.37
C GLY A 9 5.80 13.70 0.79
N LEU A 10 6.15 12.40 0.80
CA LEU A 10 5.83 11.56 1.95
C LEU A 10 6.60 12.04 3.18
N GLU A 11 5.88 12.43 4.22
CA GLU A 11 6.45 12.76 5.52
C GLU A 11 6.70 11.47 6.30
N LEU A 12 7.96 11.27 6.69
CA LEU A 12 8.43 10.16 7.49
C LEU A 12 9.04 10.73 8.77
N ASP A 13 8.47 10.38 9.91
CA ASP A 13 8.84 10.95 11.21
C ASP A 13 10.01 10.19 11.85
N VAL A 14 10.10 8.89 11.57
CA VAL A 14 11.04 7.98 12.23
C VAL A 14 11.73 7.09 11.22
N LEU A 15 13.03 6.87 11.41
CA LEU A 15 13.83 5.84 10.74
C LEU A 15 14.64 5.11 11.81
N GLU A 16 14.46 3.80 11.91
CA GLU A 16 15.14 2.94 12.87
C GLU A 16 15.60 1.66 12.18
N GLY A 17 16.74 1.12 12.58
CA GLY A 17 17.22 -0.14 12.01
C GLY A 17 18.65 -0.47 12.41
N LYS A 18 19.06 -1.68 12.05
CA LYS A 18 20.45 -2.13 12.18
C LYS A 18 21.11 -2.02 10.80
N PHE A 19 22.26 -1.37 10.75
CA PHE A 19 23.06 -1.30 9.54
C PHE A 19 24.51 -1.70 9.82
N ALA A 20 25.16 -2.25 8.79
CA ALA A 20 26.59 -2.50 8.79
C ALA A 20 27.15 -2.04 7.44
N PHE A 21 28.28 -1.34 7.46
CA PHE A 21 28.98 -0.92 6.25
C PHE A 21 30.40 -1.47 6.28
N LYS A 22 30.75 -2.28 5.27
CA LYS A 22 32.08 -2.88 5.16
C LYS A 22 32.42 -3.12 3.70
N GLU A 23 33.61 -2.71 3.27
CA GLU A 23 34.14 -2.98 1.91
C GLU A 23 33.13 -2.60 0.81
N GLY A 24 32.62 -1.35 0.87
CA GLY A 24 31.64 -0.85 -0.10
C GLY A 24 30.22 -1.43 0.04
N LEU A 25 30.02 -2.47 0.85
CA LEU A 25 28.72 -3.12 1.03
C LEU A 25 27.99 -2.56 2.26
N LEU A 26 26.90 -1.83 2.03
CA LEU A 26 25.92 -1.50 3.05
C LEU A 26 24.94 -2.66 3.20
N ARG A 27 24.76 -3.14 4.43
CA ARG A 27 23.75 -4.14 4.77
C ARG A 27 22.76 -3.55 5.75
N LEU A 28 21.48 -3.68 5.43
CA LEU A 28 20.35 -3.19 6.21
C LEU A 28 19.58 -4.39 6.76
N ARG A 29 19.25 -4.35 8.04
CA ARG A 29 18.47 -5.37 8.75
C ARG A 29 17.48 -4.71 9.69
N GLU A 30 16.31 -5.31 9.84
CA GLU A 30 15.28 -4.84 10.77
C GLU A 30 15.00 -3.32 10.62
N THR A 31 15.16 -2.79 9.40
CA THR A 31 15.07 -1.35 9.16
C THR A 31 13.63 -0.99 8.85
N ARG A 32 13.15 0.09 9.45
CA ARG A 32 11.77 0.55 9.36
C ARG A 32 11.72 2.07 9.38
N THR A 33 10.80 2.62 8.61
CA THR A 33 10.46 4.03 8.67
C THR A 33 8.95 4.19 8.65
N TYR A 34 8.45 5.19 9.35
CA TYR A 34 7.03 5.47 9.39
C TYR A 34 6.78 6.95 9.62
N GLY A 35 5.63 7.41 9.15
CA GLY A 35 5.07 8.72 9.45
C GLY A 35 3.56 8.65 9.56
N SER A 36 2.92 9.82 9.49
CA SER A 36 1.46 9.95 9.68
C SER A 36 0.60 9.14 8.69
N SER A 37 1.12 8.82 7.51
CA SER A 37 0.35 8.21 6.41
C SER A 37 0.81 6.81 5.98
N ILE A 38 2.06 6.42 6.29
CA ILE A 38 2.66 5.17 5.81
C ILE A 38 3.70 4.62 6.79
N GLY A 39 3.89 3.30 6.78
CA GLY A 39 5.02 2.60 7.34
C GLY A 39 5.67 1.71 6.28
N ILE A 40 7.00 1.61 6.31
CA ILE A 40 7.81 0.87 5.35
C ILE A 40 8.86 0.10 6.13
N THR A 41 9.03 -1.19 5.85
CA THR A 41 10.20 -1.98 6.27
C THR A 41 11.18 -2.10 5.12
N MET A 42 12.48 -2.18 5.40
CA MET A 42 13.49 -2.52 4.40
C MET A 42 14.56 -3.45 4.97
N GLU A 43 15.00 -4.40 4.18
CA GLU A 43 16.14 -5.26 4.44
C GLU A 43 16.86 -5.58 3.13
N GLY A 44 18.17 -5.83 3.23
CA GLY A 44 18.98 -6.23 2.07
C GLY A 44 20.33 -5.51 2.03
N THR A 45 20.81 -5.22 0.83
CA THR A 45 22.15 -4.70 0.60
C THR A 45 22.20 -3.63 -0.50
N VAL A 46 23.14 -2.71 -0.33
CA VAL A 46 23.60 -1.78 -1.38
C VAL A 46 25.10 -1.99 -1.53
N ASP A 47 25.53 -2.39 -2.71
CA ASP A 47 26.93 -2.52 -3.09
C ASP A 47 27.35 -1.20 -3.78
N HIS A 48 28.04 -0.32 -3.05
CA HIS A 48 28.47 0.97 -3.57
C HIS A 48 29.56 0.84 -4.64
N ASP A 49 30.38 -0.20 -4.59
CA ASP A 49 31.47 -0.38 -5.55
C ASP A 49 30.92 -0.85 -6.91
N LYS A 50 29.83 -1.63 -6.88
CA LYS A 50 29.15 -2.11 -8.10
C LYS A 50 27.96 -1.26 -8.54
N ASP A 51 27.57 -0.26 -7.74
CA ASP A 51 26.35 0.54 -7.93
C ASP A 51 25.08 -0.33 -8.07
N VAL A 52 24.98 -1.39 -7.26
CA VAL A 52 23.87 -2.35 -7.29
C VAL A 52 23.12 -2.36 -5.96
N VAL A 53 21.80 -2.43 -6.04
CA VAL A 53 20.89 -2.56 -4.91
C VAL A 53 20.14 -3.88 -4.98
N VAL A 54 20.01 -4.53 -3.83
CA VAL A 54 19.13 -5.68 -3.62
C VAL A 54 18.42 -5.46 -2.29
N LEU A 55 17.19 -4.94 -2.35
CA LEU A 55 16.39 -4.62 -1.18
C LEU A 55 15.02 -5.25 -1.28
N GLY A 56 14.43 -5.56 -0.13
CA GLY A 56 13.06 -6.01 -0.03
C GLY A 56 12.41 -5.50 1.24
N GLY A 57 11.10 -5.49 1.26
CA GLY A 57 10.36 -4.98 2.40
C GLY A 57 8.85 -5.01 2.22
N THR A 58 8.17 -4.35 3.13
CA THR A 58 6.72 -4.29 3.20
C THR A 58 6.27 -2.85 3.38
N ILE A 59 5.28 -2.44 2.59
CA ILE A 59 4.61 -1.14 2.72
C ILE A 59 3.25 -1.33 3.37
N VAL A 60 2.97 -0.54 4.40
CA VAL A 60 1.73 -0.59 5.19
C VAL A 60 1.16 0.82 5.33
N PRO A 61 -0.11 1.09 4.98
CA PRO A 61 -0.72 2.39 5.23
C PRO A 61 -0.96 2.64 6.72
N ALA A 62 -0.75 3.87 7.17
CA ALA A 62 -0.90 4.22 8.59
C ALA A 62 -2.35 4.13 9.09
N TYR A 63 -3.37 4.21 8.22
CA TYR A 63 -4.76 3.96 8.63
C TYR A 63 -5.01 2.51 9.07
N THR A 64 -4.15 1.58 8.66
CA THR A 64 -4.14 0.19 9.16
C THR A 64 -3.50 0.13 10.54
N ILE A 65 -2.46 0.95 10.75
CA ILE A 65 -1.75 1.09 12.03
C ILE A 65 -2.69 1.65 13.11
N ASN A 66 -3.46 2.70 12.82
CA ASN A 66 -4.39 3.32 13.78
C ASN A 66 -5.53 2.40 14.26
N ARG A 67 -5.87 1.32 13.53
CA ARG A 67 -6.91 0.37 13.93
C ARG A 67 -6.37 -0.77 14.80
N ILE A 68 -5.09 -1.10 14.64
CA ILE A 68 -4.40 -2.15 15.40
C ILE A 68 -3.86 -1.57 16.73
N LEU A 69 -3.59 -0.26 16.81
CA LEU A 69 -2.96 0.42 17.94
C LEU A 69 -3.92 0.89 19.05
N GLY A 70 -4.78 0.00 19.55
CA GLY A 70 -5.44 0.24 20.83
C GLY A 70 -4.47 0.32 22.03
N LYS A 71 -3.29 -0.31 21.95
CA LYS A 71 -2.22 -0.28 22.98
C LYS A 71 -0.87 -0.64 22.33
N ILE A 72 0.12 0.25 22.38
CA ILE A 72 1.53 0.02 21.94
C ILE A 72 2.13 -1.09 22.85
N PRO A 73 2.90 -2.11 22.37
CA PRO A 73 4.13 -1.89 21.60
C PRO A 73 4.49 -2.89 20.47
N LEU A 74 5.32 -2.36 19.56
CA LEU A 74 6.20 -3.03 18.58
C LEU A 74 5.54 -3.64 17.34
N LEU A 75 6.00 -3.13 16.21
CA LEU A 75 5.77 -3.52 14.80
C LEU A 75 6.00 -5.02 14.47
N GLY A 76 6.22 -5.88 15.47
CA GLY A 76 6.41 -7.32 15.29
C GLY A 76 5.11 -8.13 15.11
N GLN A 77 3.99 -7.68 15.68
CA GLN A 77 2.70 -8.39 15.56
C GLN A 77 1.87 -7.94 14.35
N ILE A 78 2.20 -6.78 13.78
CA ILE A 78 1.55 -6.32 12.55
C ILE A 78 1.90 -7.28 11.41
N LEU A 79 3.09 -7.91 11.41
CA LEU A 79 3.46 -8.91 10.40
C LEU A 79 2.74 -10.27 10.55
N THR A 80 2.05 -10.53 11.66
CA THR A 80 1.46 -11.85 11.94
C THR A 80 -0.05 -11.93 11.71
N GLY A 81 -0.70 -10.85 11.27
CA GLY A 81 -2.11 -10.88 10.83
C GLY A 81 -3.07 -11.35 11.92
N GLY A 82 -3.45 -10.46 12.85
CA GLY A 82 -4.50 -10.75 13.83
C GLY A 82 -5.85 -11.08 13.19
N ASP A 83 -6.60 -11.96 13.86
CA ASP A 83 -7.57 -12.88 13.26
C ASP A 83 -8.79 -12.34 12.51
N ASN A 84 -9.13 -11.04 12.49
CA ASN A 84 -10.49 -10.68 12.05
C ASN A 84 -10.74 -9.39 11.26
N GLU A 85 -9.75 -8.57 10.90
CA GLU A 85 -9.99 -7.46 9.97
C GLU A 85 -8.78 -7.24 9.05
N GLY A 86 -8.98 -7.48 7.75
CA GLY A 86 -7.92 -7.55 6.74
C GLY A 86 -6.93 -6.39 6.79
N MET A 87 -5.67 -6.74 7.06
CA MET A 87 -4.53 -5.84 6.94
C MET A 87 -4.23 -5.56 5.46
N PHE A 88 -3.88 -4.33 5.09
CA PHE A 88 -3.30 -4.04 3.77
C PHE A 88 -1.79 -3.87 3.94
N ALA A 89 -1.04 -4.83 3.40
CA ALA A 89 0.42 -4.82 3.35
C ALA A 89 0.85 -5.30 1.96
N ALA A 90 1.75 -4.56 1.31
CA ALA A 90 2.30 -4.94 0.02
C ALA A 90 3.79 -5.21 0.17
N ASN A 91 4.21 -6.43 -0.18
CA ASN A 91 5.63 -6.74 -0.23
C ASN A 91 6.23 -6.18 -1.52
N TYR A 92 7.44 -5.66 -1.44
CA TYR A 92 8.18 -5.15 -2.58
C TYR A 92 9.60 -5.69 -2.62
N SER A 93 10.20 -5.70 -3.80
CA SER A 93 11.63 -5.90 -4.01
C SER A 93 12.19 -4.85 -4.96
N LEU A 94 13.44 -4.47 -4.77
CA LEU A 94 14.25 -3.70 -5.69
C LEU A 94 15.54 -4.48 -5.98
N GLU A 95 15.84 -4.73 -7.24
CA GLU A 95 17.05 -5.43 -7.67
C GLU A 95 17.66 -4.76 -8.91
N GLY A 96 18.97 -4.56 -8.92
CA GLY A 96 19.69 -4.04 -10.09
C GLY A 96 20.43 -2.72 -9.82
N PRO A 97 20.74 -1.92 -10.85
CA PRO A 97 21.49 -0.68 -10.71
C PRO A 97 20.79 0.32 -9.80
N VAL A 98 21.51 1.01 -8.91
CA VAL A 98 20.93 2.01 -7.99
C VAL A 98 20.20 3.13 -8.73
N SER A 99 20.70 3.50 -9.92
CA SER A 99 20.10 4.53 -10.78
C SER A 99 18.76 4.11 -11.40
N ASN A 100 18.51 2.82 -11.61
CA ASN A 100 17.28 2.30 -12.20
C ASN A 100 17.07 0.82 -11.84
N PRO A 101 16.66 0.51 -10.60
CA PRO A 101 16.43 -0.86 -10.18
C PRO A 101 15.13 -1.40 -10.78
N GLU A 102 15.08 -2.70 -11.02
CA GLU A 102 13.84 -3.40 -11.29
C GLU A 102 13.02 -3.47 -10.00
N VAL A 103 11.76 -3.02 -10.07
CA VAL A 103 10.86 -2.98 -8.92
C VAL A 103 9.74 -3.98 -9.12
N SER A 104 9.58 -4.88 -8.15
CA SER A 104 8.46 -5.83 -8.11
C SER A 104 7.61 -5.60 -6.86
N VAL A 105 6.30 -5.77 -6.99
CA VAL A 105 5.34 -5.62 -5.88
C VAL A 105 4.37 -6.78 -5.89
N ASN A 106 4.18 -7.43 -4.75
CA ASN A 106 3.15 -8.47 -4.56
C ASN A 106 2.02 -7.93 -3.66
N PRO A 107 0.91 -7.44 -4.24
CA PRO A 107 -0.22 -6.88 -3.49
C PRO A 107 -1.11 -7.94 -2.83
N LEU A 108 -0.93 -9.24 -3.12
CA LEU A 108 -1.83 -10.31 -2.69
C LEU A 108 -1.47 -10.91 -1.32
N SER A 109 -0.50 -10.36 -0.60
CA SER A 109 -0.06 -10.91 0.69
C SER A 109 -1.07 -10.72 1.83
N ALA A 110 -2.15 -9.96 1.63
CA ALA A 110 -3.00 -9.45 2.72
C ALA A 110 -4.51 -9.52 2.42
N LEU A 111 -4.99 -10.66 1.91
CA LEU A 111 -6.35 -10.76 1.37
C LEU A 111 -7.34 -11.36 2.35
N ALA A 112 -7.99 -10.49 3.12
CA ALA A 112 -9.36 -10.77 3.55
C ALA A 112 -10.32 -10.57 2.34
N PRO A 113 -11.38 -11.39 2.20
CA PRO A 113 -12.24 -11.44 1.00
C PRO A 113 -12.87 -10.11 0.54
N GLY A 114 -13.07 -9.16 1.47
CA GLY A 114 -13.71 -7.88 1.19
C GLY A 114 -12.81 -6.83 0.51
N PHE A 115 -11.49 -6.89 0.70
CA PHE A 115 -10.56 -5.87 0.18
C PHE A 115 -10.27 -6.04 -1.31
N LEU A 116 -10.13 -7.28 -1.78
CA LEU A 116 -9.92 -7.62 -3.20
C LEU A 116 -10.91 -6.90 -4.11
N ARG A 117 -12.20 -6.90 -3.74
CA ARG A 117 -13.27 -6.28 -4.52
C ARG A 117 -13.05 -4.78 -4.73
N LYS A 118 -12.50 -4.07 -3.73
CA LYS A 118 -12.25 -2.62 -3.80
C LYS A 118 -11.02 -2.31 -4.67
N PHE A 119 -9.93 -3.07 -4.51
CA PHE A 119 -8.70 -2.85 -5.27
C PHE A 119 -8.88 -3.15 -6.77
N PHE A 120 -9.56 -4.24 -7.12
CA PHE A 120 -9.93 -4.51 -8.51
C PHE A 120 -10.85 -3.42 -9.07
N GLY A 121 -11.75 -2.85 -8.28
CA GLY A 121 -12.59 -1.72 -8.71
C GLY A 121 -11.79 -0.45 -9.06
N VAL A 122 -10.73 -0.15 -8.29
CA VAL A 122 -9.82 0.98 -8.55
C VAL A 122 -8.95 0.71 -9.78
N LEU A 123 -8.37 -0.49 -9.91
CA LEU A 123 -7.53 -0.84 -11.06
C LEU A 123 -8.30 -0.98 -12.37
N THR A 124 -9.57 -1.40 -12.32
CA THR A 124 -10.41 -1.55 -13.53
C THR A 124 -11.19 -0.28 -13.88
N GLY A 125 -11.00 0.82 -13.15
CA GLY A 125 -11.63 2.12 -13.41
C GLY A 125 -13.16 2.10 -13.38
N LYS A 126 -13.78 1.09 -12.76
CA LYS A 126 -15.22 0.88 -12.82
C LYS A 126 -15.91 1.37 -11.55
N THR A 127 -15.81 2.65 -11.26
CA THR A 127 -16.83 3.35 -10.48
C THR A 127 -18.08 3.53 -11.33
N ARG A 128 -18.87 2.45 -11.48
CA ARG A 128 -20.29 2.62 -11.79
C ARG A 128 -21.01 2.81 -10.47
N ASP A 129 -21.32 4.06 -10.18
CA ASP A 129 -22.22 4.43 -9.10
C ASP A 129 -23.59 3.77 -9.39
N PRO A 130 -24.05 2.78 -8.60
CA PRO A 130 -25.28 2.03 -8.91
C PRO A 130 -26.53 2.93 -8.93
N LYS A 131 -26.46 4.12 -8.32
CA LYS A 131 -27.57 5.06 -8.20
C LYS A 131 -27.87 5.85 -9.48
N ALA A 132 -26.95 5.90 -10.43
CA ALA A 132 -27.17 6.62 -11.70
C ALA A 132 -28.01 5.83 -12.71
N ALA A 133 -28.18 4.51 -12.51
CA ALA A 133 -28.88 3.64 -13.46
C ALA A 133 -30.41 3.61 -13.32
N GLU A 134 -30.98 4.18 -12.25
CA GLU A 134 -32.43 4.16 -12.01
C GLU A 134 -33.19 5.38 -12.56
N ILE A 135 -32.49 6.43 -13.01
CA ILE A 135 -33.12 7.68 -13.48
C ILE A 135 -33.37 7.69 -15.00
N SER A 136 -33.13 6.56 -15.69
CA SER A 136 -33.19 6.50 -17.16
C SER A 136 -34.17 5.45 -17.70
N LYS A 137 -35.23 5.12 -16.95
CA LYS A 137 -36.40 4.48 -17.55
C LYS A 137 -37.29 5.59 -18.12
N PRO A 138 -37.50 5.66 -19.45
CA PRO A 138 -38.49 6.57 -20.01
C PRO A 138 -39.86 6.20 -19.43
N SER A 139 -40.54 7.18 -18.82
CA SER A 139 -41.95 7.03 -18.47
C SER A 139 -42.72 6.86 -19.76
N GLU A 140 -43.25 5.67 -19.97
CA GLU A 140 -44.13 5.34 -21.09
C GLU A 140 -45.42 6.15 -20.93
N THR A 141 -45.62 7.15 -21.80
CA THR A 141 -46.83 7.98 -21.83
C THR A 141 -48.00 7.13 -22.32
N THR A 142 -48.75 6.52 -21.41
CA THR A 142 -50.10 6.01 -21.74
C THR A 142 -51.07 7.19 -21.72
N GLN A 143 -51.43 7.66 -22.92
CA GLN A 143 -52.48 8.64 -23.15
C GLN A 143 -53.82 7.88 -23.22
N PRO A 144 -54.79 8.12 -22.31
CA PRO A 144 -56.12 7.52 -22.46
C PRO A 144 -56.95 8.28 -23.50
N ALA A 145 -57.78 7.50 -24.20
CA ALA A 145 -58.66 7.93 -25.27
C ALA A 145 -59.73 8.96 -24.85
N GLN A 146 -60.22 9.64 -25.89
CA GLN A 146 -61.24 10.70 -26.00
C GLN A 146 -62.55 10.46 -25.20
N PRO A 147 -63.40 11.50 -25.09
CA PRO A 147 -64.39 11.74 -26.15
C PRO A 147 -64.27 13.09 -26.88
#